data_AF-A0A5B6X0X2-F1
#
_entry.id   AF-A0A5B6X0X2-F1
#
_cell.length_a   1.000
_cell.length_b   1.000
_cell.length_c   1.000
_cell.angle_alpha   90.00
_cell.angle_beta   90.00
_cell.angle_gamma   90.00
#
_symmetry.space_group_name_H-M   'P 1'
#
loop_
_entity.id
_entity.type
_entity.pdbx_description
1 polymer ?
#
loop_
_entity_poly.entity_id
_entity_poly.type
_entity_poly.pdbx_seq_one_letter_code
_entity_poly.pdbx_strand_id
1 'polypeptide(L)'
;MVEYEAEFLMLSRYARGMVASECERCVRFEDWLRDNLRVLIAPQREHEFSVLVEKVKIAEDVKHAERQNRDRERGAIRASAGGGLGPI
;
A
#
# COMPACT_ATOMS: atom_id res chain seq x y z
N MET A 1 38.29 1.50 -31.87
CA MET A 1 36.95 0.87 -31.79
C MET A 1 36.80 0.03 -30.53
N VAL A 2 37.78 -0.81 -30.18
CA VAL A 2 37.75 -1.67 -28.98
C VAL A 2 37.54 -0.89 -27.67
N GLU A 3 38.15 0.30 -27.52
CA GLU A 3 38.01 1.11 -26.29
C GLU A 3 36.58 1.68 -26.11
N TYR A 4 35.94 2.10 -27.20
CA TYR A 4 34.56 2.60 -27.17
C TYR A 4 33.57 1.49 -26.79
N GLU A 5 33.74 0.29 -27.33
CA GLU A 5 32.92 -0.87 -26.96
C GLU A 5 33.09 -1.24 -25.49
N ALA A 6 34.32 -1.19 -24.96
CA ALA A 6 34.61 -1.48 -23.57
C ALA A 6 33.98 -0.44 -22.61
N GLU A 7 34.08 0.85 -22.91
CA GLU A 7 33.45 1.91 -22.12
C GLU A 7 31.91 1.81 -22.15
N PHE A 8 31.33 1.54 -23.32
CA PHE A 8 29.88 1.37 -23.44
C PHE A 8 29.36 0.16 -22.64
N LEU A 9 30.06 -0.97 -22.68
CA LEU A 9 29.73 -2.15 -21.87
C LEU A 9 29.85 -1.88 -20.37
N MET A 10 30.85 -1.10 -19.95
CA MET A 10 31.02 -0.73 -18.54
C MET A 10 29.89 0.19 -18.06
N LEU A 11 29.58 1.23 -18.84
CA LEU A 11 28.51 2.18 -18.53
C LEU A 11 27.13 1.53 -18.54
N SER A 12 26.85 0.62 -19.48
CA SER A 12 25.58 -0.12 -19.54
C SER A 12 25.38 -1.05 -18.34
N ARG A 13 26.43 -1.70 -17.83
CA ARG A 13 26.35 -2.49 -16.58
C ARG A 13 26.05 -1.61 -15.37
N TYR A 14 26.68 -0.43 -15.29
CA TYR A 14 26.40 0.54 -14.23
C TYR A 14 24.96 1.06 -14.30
N ALA A 15 24.47 1.43 -15.48
CA ALA A 15 23.08 1.86 -15.66
C ALA A 15 22.09 0.81 -15.18
N ARG A 16 22.34 -0.48 -15.46
CA ARG A 16 21.51 -1.59 -15.00
C ARG A 16 21.52 -1.77 -13.47
N GLY A 17 22.62 -1.43 -12.80
CA GLY A 17 22.73 -1.48 -11.34
C GLY A 17 22.24 -0.20 -10.63
N MET A 18 22.17 0.93 -11.34
CA MET A 18 21.67 2.20 -10.80
C MET A 18 20.16 2.36 -10.91
N VAL A 19 19.53 1.71 -11.89
CA VAL A 19 18.07 1.67 -12.03
C VAL A 19 17.52 0.59 -11.11
N ALA A 20 16.83 0.99 -10.04
CA ALA A 20 16.18 0.05 -9.13
C ALA A 20 15.21 -0.85 -9.91
N SER A 21 15.39 -2.16 -9.74
CA SER A 21 14.49 -3.15 -10.33
C SER A 21 13.04 -2.93 -9.85
N GLU A 22 12.05 -3.42 -10.59
CA GLU A 22 10.64 -3.41 -10.14
C GLU A 22 10.50 -4.01 -8.73
N CYS A 23 11.16 -5.14 -8.47
CA CYS A 23 11.19 -5.78 -7.16
C CYS A 23 11.79 -4.89 -6.06
N GLU A 24 12.92 -4.22 -6.32
CA GLU A 24 13.52 -3.29 -5.34
C GLU A 24 12.61 -2.10 -5.05
N ARG A 25 11.94 -1.58 -6.08
CA ARG A 25 10.94 -0.52 -5.89
C ARG A 25 9.76 -0.99 -5.06
N CYS A 26 9.30 -2.21 -5.27
CA CYS A 26 8.24 -2.83 -4.47
C CYS A 26 8.65 -2.93 -2.99
N VAL A 27 9.84 -3.49 -2.70
CA VAL A 27 10.35 -3.62 -1.33
C VAL A 27 10.47 -2.26 -0.64
N ARG A 28 11.10 -1.28 -1.29
CA ARG A 28 11.25 0.08 -0.73
C ARG A 28 9.91 0.76 -0.46
N PHE A 29 8.91 0.49 -1.30
CA PHE A 29 7.57 1.04 -1.12
C PHE A 29 6.85 0.35 0.04
N GLU A 30 6.89 -0.98 0.12
CA GLU A 30 6.32 -1.75 1.22
C GLU A 30 6.89 -1.35 2.59
N ASP A 31 8.18 -1.04 2.67
CA ASP A 31 8.83 -0.57 3.90
C ASP A 31 8.37 0.83 4.35
N TRP A 32 7.83 1.64 3.42
CA TRP A 32 7.26 2.95 3.74
C TRP A 32 5.76 2.89 4.06
N LEU A 33 5.10 1.74 3.85
CA LEU A 33 3.69 1.58 4.16
C LEU A 33 3.45 1.57 5.67
N ARG A 34 2.29 2.12 6.06
CA ARG A 34 1.80 2.02 7.43
C ARG A 34 1.53 0.55 7.79
N ASP A 35 1.80 0.17 9.04
CA ASP A 35 1.69 -1.24 9.50
C ASP A 35 0.34 -1.89 9.18
N ASN A 36 -0.76 -1.14 9.32
CA ASN A 36 -2.11 -1.63 9.05
C ASN A 36 -2.35 -2.02 7.58
N LEU A 37 -1.59 -1.43 6.65
CA LEU A 37 -1.60 -1.80 5.24
C LEU A 37 -0.52 -2.84 4.95
N ARG A 38 0.68 -2.68 5.53
CA ARG A 38 1.81 -3.59 5.35
C ARG A 38 1.44 -5.04 5.70
N VAL A 39 0.68 -5.26 6.78
CA VAL A 39 0.18 -6.59 7.17
C VAL A 39 -0.70 -7.24 6.10
N LEU A 40 -1.42 -6.46 5.30
CA LEU A 40 -2.26 -6.96 4.21
C LEU A 40 -1.47 -7.20 2.92
N ILE A 41 -0.40 -6.44 2.71
CA ILE A 41 0.30 -6.34 1.43
C ILE A 41 1.54 -7.22 1.40
N ALA A 42 2.38 -7.20 2.43
CA ALA A 42 3.64 -7.95 2.48
C ALA A 42 3.50 -9.47 2.23
N PRO A 43 2.43 -10.16 2.70
CA PRO A 43 2.23 -11.58 2.38
C PRO A 43 2.02 -11.86 0.89
N GLN A 44 1.61 -10.87 0.10
CA GLN A 44 1.29 -11.03 -1.32
C GLN A 44 2.55 -11.03 -2.20
N ARG A 45 3.67 -10.49 -1.71
CA ARG A 45 5.00 -10.51 -2.35
C ARG A 45 4.96 -10.04 -3.82
N GLU A 46 4.39 -8.86 -4.05
CA GLU A 46 4.28 -8.33 -5.39
C GLU A 46 5.65 -7.91 -5.95
N HIS A 47 5.88 -8.31 -7.20
CA HIS A 47 7.12 -8.00 -7.92
C HIS A 47 6.92 -6.94 -9.01
N GLU A 48 5.67 -6.55 -9.27
CA GLU A 48 5.32 -5.47 -10.19
C GLU A 48 4.77 -4.27 -9.42
N PHE A 49 5.39 -3.10 -9.59
CA PHE A 49 5.09 -1.93 -8.79
C PHE A 49 3.69 -1.37 -9.05
N SER A 50 3.21 -1.45 -10.29
CA SER A 50 1.85 -1.05 -10.68
C SER A 50 0.79 -1.83 -9.89
N VAL A 51 0.93 -3.16 -9.86
CA VAL A 51 0.03 -4.09 -9.17
C VAL A 51 0.08 -3.87 -7.67
N LEU A 52 1.29 -3.69 -7.10
CA LEU A 52 1.47 -3.36 -5.70
C LEU A 52 0.71 -2.08 -5.31
N VAL A 53 0.87 -1.01 -6.10
CA VAL A 53 0.19 0.27 -5.85
C VAL A 53 -1.34 0.12 -5.93
N GLU A 54 -1.85 -0.62 -6.91
CA GLU A 54 -3.28 -0.88 -7.04
C GLU A 54 -3.84 -1.64 -5.82
N LYS A 55 -3.14 -2.67 -5.35
CA LYS A 55 -3.52 -3.43 -4.16
C LYS A 55 -3.52 -2.58 -2.89
N VAL A 56 -2.54 -1.68 -2.73
CA VAL A 56 -2.51 -0.74 -1.62
C VAL A 56 -3.73 0.19 -1.64
N LYS A 57 -4.09 0.74 -2.81
CA LYS A 57 -5.29 1.59 -2.94
C LYS A 57 -6.56 0.85 -2.52
N ILE A 58 -6.74 -0.38 -3.02
CA ILE A 58 -7.89 -1.21 -2.65
C ILE A 58 -7.91 -1.48 -1.14
N ALA A 59 -6.76 -1.80 -0.54
CA ALA A 59 -6.67 -2.04 0.90
C ALA A 59 -7.00 -0.78 1.72
N GLU A 60 -6.60 0.40 1.28
CA GLU A 60 -6.98 1.67 1.91
C GLU A 60 -8.48 1.93 1.82
N ASP A 61 -9.08 1.74 0.65
CA ASP A 61 -10.51 1.93 0.43
C ASP A 61 -11.35 1.00 1.31
N VAL A 62 -10.96 -0.28 1.39
CA VAL A 62 -11.60 -1.25 2.29
C VAL A 62 -11.53 -0.79 3.74
N LYS A 63 -10.35 -0.33 4.19
CA LYS A 63 -10.18 0.17 5.57
C LYS A 63 -11.01 1.43 5.82
N HIS A 64 -11.19 2.28 4.82
CA HIS A 64 -12.05 3.45 4.94
C HIS A 64 -13.53 3.05 5.05
N ALA A 65 -13.99 2.12 4.21
CA ALA A 65 -15.35 1.61 4.25
C ALA A 65 -15.68 0.91 5.58
N GLU A 66 -14.75 0.11 6.10
CA GLU A 66 -14.87 -0.53 7.42
C GLU A 66 -15.09 0.50 8.55
N ARG A 67 -14.33 1.60 8.54
CA ARG A 67 -14.46 2.67 9.54
C ARG A 67 -15.82 3.35 9.45
N GLN A 68 -16.25 3.71 8.25
CA GLN A 68 -17.56 4.34 8.04
C GLN A 68 -18.72 3.44 8.50
N ASN A 69 -18.64 2.14 8.22
CA ASN A 69 -19.66 1.18 8.67
C ASN A 69 -19.72 1.09 10.20
N ARG A 70 -18.56 1.02 10.87
CA ARG A 70 -18.49 1.04 12.35
C ARG A 70 -19.04 2.33 12.95
N ASP A 71 -18.82 3.47 12.30
CA ASP A 71 -19.36 4.76 12.76
C ASP A 71 -20.88 4.81 12.63
N ARG A 72 -21.43 4.32 11.51
CA ARG A 72 -22.88 4.19 11.31
C ARG A 72 -23.52 3.27 12.34
N GLU A 73 -22.92 2.10 12.57
CA GLU A 73 -23.41 1.14 13.56
C GLU A 73 -23.41 1.74 14.99
N ARG A 74 -22.34 2.44 15.37
CA ARG A 74 -22.26 3.16 16.64
C ARG A 74 -23.32 4.26 16.75
N GLY A 75 -23.59 4.99 15.66
CA GLY A 75 -24.66 5.98 15.59
C GLY A 75 -26.04 5.36 15.81
N ALA A 76 -26.29 4.21 15.19
CA ALA A 76 -27.55 3.46 15.36
C ALA A 76 -27.75 2.96 16.80
N ILE A 77 -26.70 2.42 17.43
CA ILE A 77 -26.76 1.97 18.85
C ILE A 77 -27.07 3.16 19.78
N ARG A 78 -26.44 4.32 19.55
CA ARG A 78 -26.70 5.53 20.35
C ARG A 78 -28.14 6.04 20.17
N ALA A 79 -28.67 5.98 18.96
CA ALA A 79 -30.05 6.38 18.66
C ALA A 79 -31.08 5.45 19.31
N SER A 80 -30.80 4.13 19.42
CA SER A 80 -31.71 3.20 20.11
C SER A 80 -31.63 3.28 21.64
N ALA A 81 -30.47 3.62 22.20
CA ALA A 81 -30.28 3.78 23.65
C ALA A 81 -30.85 5.11 24.20
N GLY A 82 -31.03 6.13 23.36
CA GLY A 82 -31.54 7.45 23.76
C GLY A 82 -33.07 7.56 23.96
N GLY A 83 -33.83 6.47 23.78
CA GLY A 83 -35.30 6.46 23.88
C GLY A 83 -35.89 6.19 25.28
N GLY A 84 -35.05 6.16 26.33
CA GLY A 84 -35.48 5.78 27.68
C GLY A 84 -35.78 6.96 28.61
N LEU A 85 -37.07 7.22 28.81
CA LEU A 85 -37.72 7.80 30.01
C LEU A 85 -37.37 9.26 30.43
N GLY A 86 -38.37 10.14 30.36
CA GLY A 86 -38.49 11.39 31.13
C GLY A 86 -39.92 11.50 31.71
N PRO A 87 -40.12 12.13 32.87
CA PRO A 87 -40.93 11.57 33.97
C PRO A 87 -42.44 11.86 33.88
N ILE A 88 -43.15 11.05 34.68
CA ILE A 88 -44.58 11.03 34.99
C ILE A 88 -45.12 12.42 35.34
#